data_AF-A0A7K0K123-F1
#
_entry.id   AF-A0A7K0K123-F1
#
_cell.length_a   1.000
_cell.length_b   1.000
_cell.length_c   1.000
_cell.angle_alpha   90.00
_cell.angle_beta   90.00
_cell.angle_gamma   90.00
#
_symmetry.space_group_name_H-M   'P 1'
#
loop_
_entity.id
_entity.type
_entity.pdbx_description
1 polymer ?
#
loop_
_entity_poly.entity_id
_entity_poly.type
_entity_poly.pdbx_seq_one_letter_code
_entity_poly.pdbx_strand_id
1 'polypeptide(L)'
;MSLKVAVVDRANTLFQGEAAQVVVPSAEGDLGILPGHQPLLVVLRPGTVRVIADKTTEIPVSAGFASTDNDAVTVVLERDLKPVSGELAEEIEAAEVAEVTSALAGSKN
;
A
#
# COMPACT_ATOMS: atom_id res chain seq x y z
N MET A 1 -13.48 -12.39 18.91
CA MET A 1 -12.22 -12.93 18.38
C MET A 1 -11.64 -11.88 17.46
N SER A 2 -10.36 -11.59 17.55
CA SER A 2 -9.66 -10.55 16.80
C SER A 2 -8.49 -11.15 16.01
N LEU A 3 -8.14 -10.51 14.89
CA LEU A 3 -6.94 -10.81 14.12
C LEU A 3 -5.77 -10.01 14.66
N LYS A 4 -4.59 -10.59 14.72
CA LYS A 4 -3.34 -9.86 14.93
C LYS A 4 -2.81 -9.44 13.58
N VAL A 5 -2.73 -8.13 13.32
CA VAL A 5 -2.37 -7.60 12.00
C VAL A 5 -1.06 -6.84 12.09
N ALA A 6 -0.13 -7.16 11.19
CA ALA A 6 1.09 -6.41 10.96
C ALA A 6 1.17 -6.02 9.48
N VAL A 7 1.23 -4.72 9.19
CA VAL A 7 1.50 -4.19 7.85
C VAL A 7 2.88 -3.56 7.86
N VAL A 8 3.77 -4.09 7.04
CA VAL A 8 5.19 -3.70 7.00
C VAL A 8 5.62 -3.41 5.58
N ASP A 9 6.58 -2.50 5.43
CA ASP A 9 7.37 -2.32 4.22
C ASP A 9 8.83 -2.76 4.46
N ARG A 10 9.74 -2.45 3.54
CA ARG A 10 11.16 -2.83 3.63
C ARG A 10 11.88 -2.23 4.85
N ALA A 11 11.43 -1.09 5.37
CA ALA A 11 12.14 -0.32 6.39
C ALA A 11 11.28 0.03 7.62
N ASN A 12 9.96 0.03 7.50
CA ASN A 12 9.04 0.55 8.51
C ASN A 12 7.84 -0.37 8.75
N THR A 13 7.34 -0.34 9.97
CA THR A 13 6.03 -0.90 10.33
C THR A 13 4.97 0.19 10.16
N LEU A 14 4.02 -0.01 9.26
CA LEU A 14 2.96 0.94 8.94
C LEU A 14 1.74 0.78 9.85
N PHE A 15 1.46 -0.46 10.25
CA PHE A 15 0.40 -0.78 11.18
C PHE A 15 0.78 -2.01 11.98
N GLN A 16 0.50 -1.98 13.28
CA GLN A 16 0.60 -3.15 14.14
C GLN A 16 -0.47 -3.07 15.21
N GLY A 17 -1.29 -4.11 15.34
CA GLY A 17 -2.35 -4.14 16.32
C GLY A 17 -3.37 -5.24 16.06
N GLU A 18 -4.48 -5.17 16.79
CA GLU A 18 -5.61 -6.06 16.58
C GLU A 18 -6.64 -5.45 15.62
N ALA A 19 -7.26 -6.27 14.79
CA ALA A 19 -8.31 -5.86 13.86
C ALA A 19 -9.46 -6.87 13.85
N ALA A 20 -10.67 -6.42 13.53
CA ALA A 20 -11.81 -7.29 13.29
C ALA A 20 -11.76 -7.94 11.91
N GLN A 21 -11.22 -7.23 10.91
CA GLN A 21 -11.12 -7.70 9.53
C GLN A 21 -9.99 -6.98 8.79
N VAL A 22 -9.38 -7.67 7.82
CA VAL A 22 -8.45 -7.06 6.85
C VAL A 22 -8.97 -7.29 5.45
N VAL A 23 -8.98 -6.26 4.61
CA VAL A 23 -9.31 -6.37 3.18
C VAL A 23 -8.04 -6.07 2.39
N VAL A 24 -7.64 -7.02 1.54
CA VAL A 24 -6.45 -6.91 0.70
C VAL A 24 -6.81 -6.98 -0.79
N PRO A 25 -6.18 -6.18 -1.67
CA PRO A 25 -6.40 -6.28 -3.10
C PRO A 25 -5.61 -7.47 -3.65
N SER A 26 -6.28 -8.62 -3.81
CA SER A 26 -5.71 -9.81 -4.44
C SER A 26 -5.76 -9.72 -5.97
N ALA A 27 -5.04 -10.61 -6.65
CA ALA A 27 -5.03 -10.68 -8.12
C ALA A 27 -6.43 -10.89 -8.74
N GLU A 28 -7.31 -11.63 -8.05
CA GLU A 28 -8.65 -11.99 -8.56
C GLU A 28 -9.77 -11.05 -8.03
N GLY A 29 -9.43 -10.07 -7.20
CA GLY A 29 -10.40 -9.15 -6.60
C GLY A 29 -10.03 -8.76 -5.17
N ASP A 30 -10.98 -8.24 -4.41
CA ASP A 30 -10.75 -7.85 -3.03
C ASP A 30 -11.02 -9.04 -2.10
N LEU A 31 -10.05 -9.38 -1.27
CA LEU A 31 -10.12 -10.51 -0.34
C LEU A 31 -10.28 -9.99 1.09
N GLY A 32 -11.38 -10.35 1.74
CA GLY A 32 -11.64 -10.07 3.14
C GLY A 32 -11.23 -11.23 4.05
N ILE A 33 -10.29 -10.99 4.96
CA ILE A 33 -9.79 -11.94 5.95
C ILE A 33 -10.46 -11.63 7.29
N LEU A 34 -11.13 -12.64 7.86
CA LEU A 34 -11.79 -12.61 9.16
C LEU A 34 -11.14 -13.63 10.12
N PRO A 35 -11.37 -13.53 11.44
CA PRO A 35 -10.94 -14.55 12.39
C PRO A 35 -11.45 -15.95 12.02
N GLY A 36 -10.59 -16.96 12.17
CA GLY A 36 -10.85 -18.36 11.81
C GLY A 36 -10.57 -18.71 10.35
N HIS A 37 -9.98 -17.81 9.56
CA HIS A 37 -9.64 -18.09 8.17
C HIS A 37 -8.51 -19.13 8.08
N GLN A 38 -8.61 -20.05 7.12
CA GLN A 38 -7.56 -21.02 6.85
C GLN A 38 -6.25 -20.30 6.45
N PRO A 39 -5.07 -20.87 6.76
CA PRO A 39 -3.81 -20.28 6.33
C PRO A 39 -3.78 -20.06 4.81
N LEU A 40 -3.34 -18.87 4.41
CA LEU A 40 -3.35 -18.43 3.02
C LEU A 40 -2.12 -17.55 2.76
N LEU A 41 -1.56 -17.64 1.55
CA LEU A 41 -0.59 -16.70 1.03
C LEU A 41 -1.11 -16.17 -0.31
N VAL A 42 -1.14 -14.85 -0.47
CA VAL A 42 -1.68 -14.20 -1.67
C VAL A 42 -0.79 -13.03 -2.10
N VAL A 43 -0.63 -12.87 -3.41
CA VAL A 43 0.05 -11.73 -4.02
C VAL A 43 -0.93 -10.57 -4.15
N LEU A 44 -0.45 -9.36 -3.87
CA LEU A 44 -1.24 -8.14 -3.92
C LEU A 44 -1.06 -7.41 -5.25
N ARG A 45 -2.17 -6.94 -5.80
CA ARG A 45 -2.18 -6.01 -6.94
C ARG A 45 -2.15 -4.55 -6.45
N PRO A 46 -1.86 -3.57 -7.33
CA PRO A 46 -2.01 -2.17 -6.98
C PRO A 46 -3.43 -1.85 -6.50
N GLY A 47 -3.55 -1.15 -5.37
CA GLY A 47 -4.83 -0.85 -4.72
C GLY A 47 -4.67 -0.31 -3.30
N THR A 48 -5.65 -0.59 -2.45
CA THR A 48 -5.66 -0.12 -1.06
C THR A 48 -5.94 -1.28 -0.12
N VAL A 49 -5.05 -1.52 0.83
CA VAL A 49 -5.27 -2.43 1.96
C VAL A 49 -6.08 -1.69 3.02
N ARG A 50 -7.15 -2.30 3.51
CA ARG A 50 -8.02 -1.72 4.54
C ARG A 50 -7.98 -2.60 5.79
N VAL A 51 -7.54 -2.02 6.90
CA VAL A 51 -7.53 -2.68 8.21
C VAL A 51 -8.68 -2.13 9.03
N ILE A 52 -9.66 -2.97 9.37
CA ILE A 52 -10.86 -2.59 10.10
C ILE A 52 -10.67 -2.99 11.57
N ALA A 53 -10.25 -2.03 12.39
CA ALA A 53 -10.16 -2.14 13.85
C ALA A 53 -11.19 -1.18 14.49
N ASP A 54 -10.86 -0.56 15.63
CA ASP A 54 -11.67 0.53 16.21
C ASP A 54 -11.83 1.71 15.24
N LYS A 55 -10.80 1.93 14.41
CA LYS A 55 -10.79 2.86 13.29
C LYS A 55 -10.32 2.14 12.04
N THR A 56 -10.94 2.44 10.90
CA THR A 56 -10.49 1.94 9.61
C THR A 56 -9.20 2.65 9.21
N THR A 57 -8.14 1.87 8.94
CA THR A 57 -6.88 2.37 8.40
C THR A 57 -6.76 1.93 6.95
N GLU A 58 -6.53 2.88 6.04
CA GLU A 58 -6.36 2.61 4.61
C GLU A 58 -4.91 2.86 4.21
N ILE A 59 -4.30 1.88 3.55
CA ILE A 59 -2.88 1.92 3.18
C ILE A 59 -2.79 1.66 1.66
N PRO A 60 -2.36 2.64 0.85
CA PRO A 60 -2.14 2.43 -0.57
C PRO A 60 -0.96 1.47 -0.78
N VAL A 61 -1.12 0.52 -1.70
CA VAL A 61 -0.12 -0.49 -2.06
C VAL A 61 0.09 -0.49 -3.58
N SER A 62 1.36 -0.53 -4.00
CA SER A 62 1.73 -0.77 -5.40
C SER A 62 1.81 -2.27 -5.68
N ALA A 63 2.58 -3.00 -4.86
CA ALA A 63 2.71 -4.44 -4.94
C ALA A 63 3.06 -5.01 -3.56
N GLY A 64 2.96 -6.33 -3.40
CA GLY A 64 3.31 -7.00 -2.16
C GLY A 64 2.69 -8.38 -2.04
N PHE A 65 2.63 -8.89 -0.81
CA PHE A 65 1.95 -10.13 -0.48
C PHE A 65 1.32 -10.05 0.91
N ALA A 66 0.26 -10.82 1.11
CA ALA A 66 -0.37 -11.01 2.41
C ALA A 66 -0.36 -12.49 2.78
N SER A 67 -0.04 -12.79 4.04
CA SER A 67 -0.09 -14.13 4.61
C SER A 67 -0.96 -14.15 5.85
N THR A 68 -1.76 -15.19 5.99
CA THR A 68 -2.54 -15.49 7.19
C THR A 68 -2.11 -16.83 7.77
N ASP A 69 -1.89 -16.88 9.08
CA ASP A 69 -1.70 -18.12 9.84
C ASP A 69 -2.21 -17.93 11.27
N ASN A 70 -3.03 -18.86 11.78
CA ASN A 70 -3.53 -18.84 13.17
C ASN A 70 -4.04 -17.46 13.66
N ASP A 71 -4.92 -16.81 12.88
CA ASP A 71 -5.44 -15.46 13.13
C ASP A 71 -4.39 -14.32 13.14
N ALA A 72 -3.16 -14.60 12.72
CA ALA A 72 -2.14 -13.60 12.47
C ALA A 72 -2.06 -13.29 10.97
N VAL A 73 -2.32 -12.04 10.62
CA VAL A 73 -2.23 -11.52 9.25
C VAL A 73 -0.99 -10.65 9.14
N THR A 74 -0.10 -11.00 8.22
CA THR A 74 1.08 -10.20 7.88
C THR A 74 0.95 -9.73 6.45
N VAL A 75 1.06 -8.42 6.24
CA VAL A 75 0.99 -7.78 4.93
C VAL A 75 2.33 -7.11 4.68
N VAL A 76 3.06 -7.59 3.68
CA VAL A 76 4.35 -7.06 3.27
C VAL A 76 4.15 -6.27 1.99
N LEU A 77 4.51 -5.00 2.02
CA LEU A 77 4.32 -4.08 0.91
C LEU A 77 5.65 -3.72 0.26
N GLU A 78 5.68 -3.75 -1.07
CA GLU A 78 6.68 -3.04 -1.85
C GLU A 78 6.16 -1.61 -2.08
N ARG A 79 6.71 -0.68 -1.29
CA ARG A 79 6.43 0.74 -1.44
C ARG A 79 7.63 1.42 -2.08
N ASP A 80 7.38 2.11 -3.19
CA ASP A 80 8.22 3.23 -3.60
C ASP A 80 7.82 4.41 -2.70
N LEU A 81 8.58 4.62 -1.63
CA LEU A 81 8.41 5.80 -0.78
C LEU A 81 8.84 7.02 -1.59
N LYS A 82 7.96 7.56 -2.45
CA LYS A 82 7.98 9.01 -2.65
C LYS A 82 7.53 9.58 -1.30
N PRO A 83 8.37 10.34 -0.58
CA PRO A 83 8.00 10.82 0.73
C PRO A 83 6.74 11.66 0.58
N VAL A 84 5.64 11.19 1.18
CA VAL A 84 4.50 12.07 1.44
C VAL A 84 4.96 12.92 2.61
N SER A 85 5.68 14.00 2.29
CA SER A 85 5.85 15.12 3.20
C SER A 85 4.46 15.71 3.45
N GLY A 86 3.87 15.26 4.56
CA GLY A 86 3.05 16.07 5.44
C GLY A 86 1.71 16.55 4.93
N GLU A 87 0.67 16.02 5.57
CA GLU A 87 -0.51 16.76 6.02
C GLU A 87 -1.50 17.19 4.92
N LEU A 88 -2.79 17.21 5.26
CA LEU A 88 -3.87 17.54 4.33
C LEU A 88 -3.62 18.90 3.62
N ALA A 89 -3.96 18.93 2.32
CA ALA A 89 -4.01 20.08 1.40
C ALA A 89 -2.64 20.55 0.90
N GLU A 90 -2.41 21.04 -0.32
CA GLU A 90 -3.11 21.25 -1.59
C GLU A 90 -1.97 21.69 -2.52
N GLU A 91 -2.17 21.60 -3.84
CA GLU A 91 -1.28 22.15 -4.87
C GLU A 91 0.05 21.39 -5.15
N ILE A 92 0.49 21.45 -6.42
CA ILE A 92 1.81 21.02 -6.98
C ILE A 92 1.86 19.50 -7.34
N GLU A 93 2.07 19.02 -8.57
CA GLU A 93 2.63 19.61 -9.79
C GLU A 93 2.14 18.82 -11.02
N ALA A 94 1.33 19.47 -11.85
CA ALA A 94 1.20 19.14 -13.25
C ALA A 94 2.24 19.96 -14.02
N ALA A 95 3.54 19.66 -13.93
CA ALA A 95 4.55 20.35 -14.73
C ALA A 95 5.91 19.62 -14.77
N GLU A 96 6.02 18.50 -15.47
CA GLU A 96 7.34 18.06 -15.96
C GLU A 96 7.28 17.34 -17.31
N VAL A 97 6.69 18.02 -18.32
CA VAL A 97 6.88 17.72 -19.76
C VAL A 97 7.69 18.85 -20.44
N ALA A 98 8.49 19.59 -19.68
CA ALA A 98 9.20 20.78 -20.20
C ALA A 98 10.68 20.57 -20.57
N GLU A 99 11.24 19.37 -20.42
CA GLU A 99 12.65 19.12 -20.79
C GLU A 99 12.87 18.75 -22.27
N VAL A 100 11.86 18.86 -23.15
CA VAL A 100 12.00 18.52 -24.58
C VAL A 100 12.34 19.73 -25.48
N THR A 101 12.37 20.97 -24.99
CA THR A 101 12.52 22.16 -25.88
C THR A 101 13.70 23.10 -25.60
N SER A 102 14.79 22.63 -24.99
CA SER A 102 16.04 23.43 -24.90
C SER A 102 17.20 22.90 -25.76
N ALA A 103 17.10 21.70 -26.34
CA ALA A 103 18.22 21.04 -27.05
C ALA A 103 18.38 21.39 -28.56
N LEU A 104 17.78 22.46 -29.10
CA LEU A 104 17.97 22.86 -30.51
C LEU A 104 18.45 24.32 -30.72
N ALA A 105 18.77 25.06 -29.66
CA ALA A 105 19.47 26.34 -29.78
C ALA A 105 20.99 26.11 -29.95
N GLY A 106 21.38 25.51 -31.08
CA GLY A 106 22.76 25.15 -31.34
C GLY A 106 23.03 24.57 -32.73
N SER A 107 22.63 25.25 -33.81
CA SER A 107 23.31 25.05 -35.10
C SER A 107 23.56 26.39 -35.80
N LYS A 108 24.84 26.75 -35.81
CA LYS A 108 25.48 27.68 -36.74
C LYS A 108 24.99 27.45 -38.17
N ASN A 109 24.62 28.52 -38.89
CA ASN A 109 25.46 29.16 -39.91
C ASN A 109 24.75 30.40 -40.48
#